data_AF-A0A0A5G9E7-F1
#
_entry.id   AF-A0A0A5G9E7-F1
#
_cell.length_a   1.000
_cell.length_b   1.000
_cell.length_c   1.000
_cell.angle_alpha   90.00
_cell.angle_beta   90.00
_cell.angle_gamma   90.00
#
_symmetry.space_group_name_H-M   'P 1'
#
loop_
_entity.id
_entity.type
_entity.pdbx_description
1 polymer ?
#
loop_
_entity_poly.entity_id
_entity_poly.type
_entity_poly.pdbx_seq_one_letter_code
_entity_poly.pdbx_strand_id
1 'polypeptide(L)'
;MSRYKLKVSIVTFVFMGVVWYFQNSSYIDVYADKYKVSLDKFNELLFYMNGSAFGYSSIQNYSLVYLIPFLLLLQQFMGNDEEFLVIRHANRNKLYNMEFKNILLTSITIAITHSVVNVLGSFIYFNNNLVFDSNIIYYSFIHSFVLMLFYMQIGLIFSLIKIVSFSNSIAMIGTLLIVAGTFFISKILLPSVWTPLLDLDLLMKLIEKQYTIQSISWIYLKQCVCVAVLYLIGSLSYSRKDYL
;
A
#
# COMPACT_ATOMS: atom_id res chain seq x y z
N MET A 1 -19.75 -9.13 1.56
CA MET A 1 -19.23 -7.84 1.07
C MET A 1 -20.37 -7.13 0.35
N SER A 2 -20.69 -5.88 0.69
CA SER A 2 -21.76 -5.13 0.01
C SER A 2 -21.43 -5.00 -1.49
N ARG A 3 -22.43 -5.04 -2.37
CA ARG A 3 -22.26 -4.92 -3.84
C ARG A 3 -21.43 -3.69 -4.23
N TYR A 4 -21.52 -2.61 -3.45
CA TYR A 4 -20.74 -1.39 -3.65
C TYR A 4 -19.25 -1.59 -3.34
N LYS A 5 -18.91 -2.24 -2.24
CA LYS A 5 -17.51 -2.53 -1.87
C LYS A 5 -16.83 -3.37 -2.96
N LEU A 6 -17.54 -4.35 -3.53
CA LEU A 6 -17.04 -5.15 -4.66
C LEU A 6 -16.78 -4.30 -5.91
N LYS A 7 -17.72 -3.42 -6.29
CA LYS A 7 -17.56 -2.53 -7.44
C LYS A 7 -16.33 -1.63 -7.30
N VAL A 8 -16.12 -1.02 -6.13
CA VAL A 8 -14.98 -0.14 -5.91
C VAL A 8 -13.66 -0.93 -5.95
N SER A 9 -13.61 -2.14 -5.36
CA SER A 9 -12.42 -3.00 -5.47
C SER A 9 -12.10 -3.38 -6.92
N ILE A 10 -13.10 -3.65 -7.75
CA ILE A 10 -12.90 -3.91 -9.19
C ILE A 10 -12.35 -2.67 -9.90
N VAL A 11 -12.91 -1.49 -9.62
CA VAL A 11 -12.40 -0.22 -10.18
C VAL A 11 -10.95 0.01 -9.77
N THR A 12 -10.58 -0.28 -8.53
CA THR A 12 -9.19 -0.18 -8.06
C THR A 12 -8.27 -1.20 -8.76
N PHE A 13 -8.74 -2.42 -8.99
CA PHE A 13 -8.00 -3.43 -9.75
C PHE A 13 -7.72 -2.96 -11.18
N VAL A 14 -8.75 -2.45 -11.87
CA VAL A 14 -8.61 -1.91 -13.23
C VAL A 14 -7.67 -0.70 -13.23
N PHE A 15 -7.82 0.21 -12.27
CA PHE A 15 -6.94 1.37 -12.12
C PHE A 15 -5.47 0.94 -11.98
N MET A 16 -5.18 -0.01 -11.10
CA MET A 16 -3.82 -0.53 -10.92
C MET A 16 -3.31 -1.22 -12.19
N GLY A 17 -4.15 -1.98 -12.90
CA GLY A 17 -3.77 -2.60 -14.18
C GLY A 17 -3.42 -1.57 -15.26
N VAL A 18 -4.18 -0.48 -15.34
CA VAL A 18 -3.90 0.64 -16.26
C VAL A 18 -2.58 1.32 -15.89
N VAL A 19 -2.37 1.63 -14.60
CA VAL A 19 -1.11 2.23 -14.13
C VAL A 19 0.08 1.33 -14.43
N TRP A 20 -0.05 0.03 -14.18
CA TRP A 20 0.97 -0.97 -14.50
C TRP A 20 1.33 -0.95 -15.98
N TYR A 21 0.34 -0.96 -16.86
CA TYR A 21 0.58 -0.96 -18.30
C TYR A 21 1.29 0.32 -18.75
N PHE A 22 0.81 1.49 -18.34
CA PHE A 22 1.42 2.76 -18.75
C PHE A 22 2.86 2.89 -18.28
N GLN A 23 3.16 2.50 -17.04
CA GLN A 23 4.51 2.60 -16.49
C GLN A 23 5.48 1.57 -17.07
N ASN A 24 4.97 0.47 -17.60
CA ASN A 24 5.79 -0.60 -18.16
C ASN A 24 5.79 -0.67 -19.69
N SER A 25 4.98 0.14 -20.37
CA SER A 25 4.83 0.16 -21.83
C SER A 25 6.17 0.21 -22.58
N SER A 26 7.07 1.11 -22.17
CA SER A 26 8.41 1.24 -22.76
C SER A 26 9.27 -0.01 -22.62
N TYR A 27 9.14 -0.76 -21.52
CA TYR A 27 9.86 -2.01 -21.30
C TYR A 27 9.24 -3.17 -22.07
N ILE A 28 7.91 -3.17 -22.23
CA ILE A 28 7.17 -4.15 -23.03
C ILE A 28 7.59 -4.05 -24.50
N ASP A 29 7.64 -2.83 -25.04
CA ASP A 29 8.03 -2.60 -26.45
C ASP A 29 9.47 -3.06 -26.70
N VAL A 30 10.40 -2.74 -25.79
CA VAL A 30 11.80 -3.21 -25.86
C VAL A 30 11.92 -4.73 -25.77
N TYR A 31 11.04 -5.38 -25.00
CA TYR A 31 11.02 -6.84 -24.87
C TYR A 31 10.41 -7.53 -26.10
N ALA A 32 9.38 -6.93 -26.71
CA ALA A 32 8.71 -7.45 -27.91
C ALA A 32 9.68 -7.65 -29.09
N ASP A 33 10.75 -6.87 -29.16
CA ASP A 33 11.71 -6.88 -30.27
C ASP A 33 12.78 -8.01 -30.19
N LYS A 34 12.87 -8.84 -29.13
CA LYS A 34 13.95 -9.85 -29.00
C LYS A 34 13.51 -11.22 -28.50
N TYR A 35 13.61 -12.22 -29.38
CA TYR A 35 13.29 -13.64 -29.10
C TYR A 35 14.24 -14.40 -28.15
N LYS A 36 15.23 -13.75 -27.53
CA LYS A 36 16.17 -14.42 -26.59
C LYS A 36 16.63 -13.47 -25.48
N VAL A 37 15.70 -12.97 -24.67
CA VAL A 37 16.07 -12.26 -23.44
C VAL A 37 16.55 -13.29 -22.41
N SER A 38 17.79 -13.14 -21.93
CA SER A 38 18.33 -13.97 -20.85
C SER A 38 17.64 -13.67 -19.52
N LEU A 39 17.69 -14.60 -18.58
CA LEU A 39 17.15 -14.40 -17.23
C LEU A 39 17.74 -13.17 -16.54
N ASP A 40 19.04 -12.93 -16.71
CA ASP A 40 19.71 -11.75 -16.12
C ASP A 40 19.15 -10.44 -16.68
N LYS A 41 18.92 -10.38 -18.00
CA LYS A 41 18.33 -9.19 -18.63
C LYS A 41 16.87 -9.02 -18.24
N PHE A 42 16.15 -10.12 -18.01
CA PHE A 42 14.79 -10.07 -17.49
C PHE A 42 14.75 -9.56 -16.04
N ASN A 43 15.68 -9.98 -15.18
CA ASN A 43 15.79 -9.46 -13.81
C ASN A 43 16.14 -7.96 -13.79
N GLU A 44 16.98 -7.50 -14.71
CA GLU A 44 17.27 -6.07 -14.90
C GLU A 44 16.02 -5.28 -15.34
N LEU A 45 15.22 -5.85 -16.26
CA LEU A 45 13.93 -5.25 -16.64
C LEU A 45 12.98 -5.20 -15.44
N LEU A 46 12.85 -6.27 -14.67
CA LEU A 46 12.05 -6.29 -13.45
C LEU A 46 12.52 -5.25 -12.44
N PHE A 47 13.83 -5.04 -12.30
CA PHE A 47 14.39 -3.98 -11.48
C PHE A 47 13.91 -2.60 -11.95
N TYR A 48 13.97 -2.28 -13.23
CA TYR A 48 13.50 -0.99 -13.74
C TYR A 48 11.99 -0.81 -13.64
N MET A 49 11.22 -1.87 -13.93
CA MET A 49 9.76 -1.88 -13.83
C MET A 49 9.27 -1.66 -12.40
N ASN A 50 10.03 -2.09 -11.39
CA ASN A 50 9.60 -2.09 -9.99
C ASN A 50 10.32 -1.06 -9.11
N GLY A 51 11.63 -0.88 -9.28
CA GLY A 51 12.51 -0.09 -8.42
C GLY A 51 12.89 1.29 -8.96
N SER A 52 12.64 1.59 -10.24
CA SER A 52 12.92 2.93 -10.76
C SER A 52 12.02 3.99 -10.10
N ALA A 53 12.44 5.26 -10.13
CA ALA A 53 11.67 6.36 -9.52
C ALA A 53 10.23 6.49 -10.05
N PHE A 54 9.96 5.95 -11.25
CA PHE A 54 8.65 5.93 -11.89
C PHE A 54 8.09 4.53 -12.10
N GLY A 55 8.79 3.50 -11.59
CA GLY A 55 8.38 2.10 -11.71
C GLY A 55 7.09 1.82 -10.96
N TYR A 56 6.34 0.82 -11.41
CA TYR A 56 5.05 0.41 -10.85
C TYR A 56 5.07 0.26 -9.34
N SER A 57 6.11 -0.40 -8.83
CA SER A 57 6.33 -0.69 -7.43
C SER A 57 7.20 0.34 -6.71
N SER A 58 7.31 1.57 -7.24
CA SER A 58 8.15 2.62 -6.64
C SER A 58 7.55 3.20 -5.35
N ILE A 59 8.43 3.65 -4.45
CA ILE A 59 8.04 4.37 -3.23
C ILE A 59 7.13 5.56 -3.56
N GLN A 60 7.41 6.26 -4.67
CA GLN A 60 6.62 7.40 -5.13
C GLN A 60 5.18 6.99 -5.49
N ASN A 61 4.98 5.88 -6.19
CA ASN A 61 3.63 5.43 -6.52
C ASN A 61 2.87 4.97 -5.27
N TYR A 62 3.52 4.28 -4.34
CA TYR A 62 2.90 3.91 -3.06
C TYR A 62 2.46 5.12 -2.24
N SER A 63 3.27 6.17 -2.20
CA SER A 63 3.00 7.35 -1.37
C SER A 63 2.06 8.36 -2.04
N LEU A 64 2.04 8.47 -3.38
CA LEU A 64 1.31 9.54 -4.08
C LEU A 64 0.17 9.02 -4.95
N VAL A 65 0.40 7.96 -5.74
CA VAL A 65 -0.56 7.51 -6.76
C VAL A 65 -1.60 6.57 -6.15
N TYR A 66 -1.14 5.51 -5.47
CA TYR A 66 -2.01 4.49 -4.88
C TYR A 66 -2.64 4.92 -3.55
N LEU A 67 -2.13 5.99 -2.95
CA LEU A 67 -2.72 6.60 -1.76
C LEU A 67 -4.16 7.07 -2.01
N ILE A 68 -4.43 7.64 -3.19
CA ILE A 68 -5.77 8.14 -3.55
C ILE A 68 -6.81 7.00 -3.60
N PRO A 69 -6.65 5.94 -4.42
CA PRO A 69 -7.60 4.84 -4.44
C PRO A 69 -7.67 4.10 -3.10
N PHE A 70 -6.58 4.04 -2.33
CA PHE A 70 -6.61 3.51 -0.97
C PHE A 70 -7.58 4.30 -0.06
N LEU A 71 -7.45 5.62 0.00
CA LEU A 71 -8.31 6.45 0.86
C LEU A 71 -9.77 6.45 0.42
N LEU A 72 -10.02 6.41 -0.90
CA LEU A 72 -11.36 6.25 -1.45
C LEU A 72 -11.98 4.91 -1.05
N LEU A 73 -11.22 3.80 -1.19
CA LEU A 73 -11.66 2.49 -0.72
C LEU A 73 -11.92 2.50 0.79
N LEU A 74 -11.03 3.11 1.59
CA LEU A 74 -11.14 3.15 3.03
C LEU A 74 -12.45 3.81 3.48
N GLN A 75 -12.78 4.97 2.89
CA GLN A 75 -14.06 5.63 3.15
C GLN A 75 -15.26 4.75 2.82
N GLN A 76 -15.22 4.03 1.69
CA GLN A 76 -16.32 3.13 1.31
C GLN A 76 -16.43 1.91 2.24
N PHE A 77 -15.31 1.45 2.80
CA PHE A 77 -15.31 0.40 3.80
C PHE A 77 -15.85 0.88 5.15
N MET A 78 -15.59 2.14 5.52
CA MET A 78 -16.10 2.82 6.71
C MET A 78 -17.55 3.35 6.58
N GLY A 79 -18.10 3.44 5.36
CA GLY A 79 -19.34 4.17 5.05
C GLY A 79 -20.66 3.67 5.68
N ASN A 80 -21.46 4.68 6.05
CA ASN A 80 -22.89 4.83 6.43
C ASN A 80 -23.46 4.16 7.69
N ASP A 81 -22.85 3.14 8.27
CA ASP A 81 -23.44 2.55 9.49
C ASP A 81 -23.14 3.37 10.77
N GLU A 82 -22.21 4.35 10.72
CA GLU A 82 -21.71 5.07 11.90
C GLU A 82 -22.74 5.98 12.58
N GLU A 83 -23.60 6.69 11.85
CA GLU A 83 -24.58 7.61 12.48
C GLU A 83 -25.60 6.86 13.34
N PHE A 84 -26.00 5.65 12.94
CA PHE A 84 -26.87 4.78 13.74
C PHE A 84 -26.11 3.92 14.76
N LEU A 85 -24.84 3.55 14.49
CA LEU A 85 -24.02 2.73 15.38
C LEU A 85 -23.48 3.50 16.58
N VAL A 86 -23.14 4.79 16.44
CA VAL A 86 -22.64 5.63 17.54
C VAL A 86 -23.72 5.80 18.62
N ILE A 87 -24.99 5.91 18.23
CA ILE A 87 -26.14 6.00 19.16
C ILE A 87 -26.39 4.65 19.86
N ARG A 88 -26.09 3.52 19.21
CA ARG A 88 -26.47 2.17 19.68
C ARG A 88 -25.35 1.43 20.42
N HIS A 89 -24.09 1.82 20.24
CA HIS A 89 -22.96 1.18 20.90
C HIS A 89 -22.52 1.95 22.14
N ALA A 90 -22.90 1.42 23.31
CA ALA A 90 -22.43 1.90 24.61
C ALA A 90 -20.90 1.72 24.83
N ASN A 91 -20.19 0.97 23.96
CA ASN A 91 -18.77 0.67 24.14
C ASN A 91 -17.90 1.26 23.01
N ARG A 92 -17.24 2.38 23.33
CA ARG A 92 -16.36 3.16 22.45
C ARG A 92 -15.21 2.34 21.85
N ASN A 93 -14.65 1.39 22.60
CA ASN A 93 -13.56 0.52 22.11
C ASN A 93 -14.03 -0.42 20.99
N LYS A 94 -15.31 -0.83 21.02
CA LYS A 94 -15.87 -1.70 19.99
C LYS A 94 -15.98 -0.97 18.64
N LEU A 95 -16.32 0.31 18.64
CA LEU A 95 -16.36 1.15 17.44
C LEU A 95 -14.96 1.30 16.83
N TYR A 96 -13.96 1.63 17.65
CA TYR A 96 -12.58 1.74 17.18
C TYR A 96 -12.04 0.41 16.62
N ASN A 97 -12.37 -0.72 17.23
CA ASN A 97 -12.00 -2.04 16.69
C ASN A 97 -12.68 -2.35 15.35
N MET A 98 -13.91 -1.86 15.12
CA MET A 98 -14.57 -1.97 13.82
C MET A 98 -13.88 -1.10 12.77
N GLU A 99 -13.52 0.15 13.10
CA GLU A 99 -12.73 1.00 12.21
C GLU A 99 -11.38 0.35 11.87
N PHE A 100 -10.66 -0.18 12.87
CA PHE A 100 -9.39 -0.88 12.67
C PHE A 100 -9.55 -2.09 11.74
N LYS A 101 -10.62 -2.87 11.90
CA LYS A 101 -10.92 -3.99 10.99
C LYS A 101 -11.16 -3.51 9.56
N ASN A 102 -11.84 -2.39 9.37
CA ASN A 102 -12.05 -1.80 8.04
C ASN A 102 -10.73 -1.31 7.42
N ILE A 103 -9.84 -0.70 8.23
CA ILE A 103 -8.48 -0.33 7.82
C ILE A 103 -7.72 -1.59 7.35
N LEU A 104 -7.66 -2.62 8.20
CA LEU A 104 -6.98 -3.89 7.89
C LEU A 104 -7.48 -4.50 6.58
N LEU A 105 -8.80 -4.63 6.40
CA LEU A 105 -9.39 -5.20 5.19
C LEU A 105 -9.07 -4.37 3.93
N THR A 106 -9.07 -3.04 4.06
CA THR A 106 -8.74 -2.14 2.96
C THR A 106 -7.27 -2.27 2.58
N SER A 107 -6.37 -2.30 3.57
CA SER A 107 -4.93 -2.46 3.36
C SER A 107 -4.59 -3.81 2.74
N ILE A 108 -5.25 -4.90 3.17
CA ILE A 108 -5.11 -6.23 2.54
C ILE A 108 -5.57 -6.16 1.08
N THR A 109 -6.73 -5.55 0.82
CA THR A 109 -7.29 -5.44 -0.54
C THR A 109 -6.32 -4.72 -1.46
N ILE A 110 -5.75 -3.59 -1.02
CA ILE A 110 -4.85 -2.80 -1.85
C ILE A 110 -3.52 -3.51 -2.10
N ALA A 111 -2.96 -4.16 -1.07
CA ALA A 111 -1.69 -4.85 -1.17
C ALA A 111 -1.77 -6.07 -2.08
N ILE A 112 -2.82 -6.89 -1.92
CA ILE A 112 -3.06 -8.05 -2.78
C ILE A 112 -3.35 -7.60 -4.21
N THR A 113 -4.22 -6.60 -4.41
CA THR A 113 -4.54 -6.08 -5.74
C THR A 113 -3.27 -5.64 -6.46
N HIS A 114 -2.42 -4.86 -5.78
CA HIS A 114 -1.16 -4.39 -6.33
C HIS A 114 -0.25 -5.55 -6.76
N SER A 115 0.01 -6.52 -5.85
CA SER A 115 0.88 -7.65 -6.14
C SER A 115 0.33 -8.57 -7.23
N VAL A 116 -0.99 -8.82 -7.24
CA VAL A 116 -1.64 -9.62 -8.26
C VAL A 116 -1.53 -8.95 -9.62
N VAL A 117 -1.80 -7.65 -9.72
CA VAL A 117 -1.63 -6.89 -10.98
C VAL A 117 -0.18 -6.96 -11.46
N ASN A 118 0.80 -6.82 -10.57
CA ASN A 118 2.21 -6.88 -10.94
C ASN A 118 2.60 -8.25 -11.54
N VAL A 119 2.18 -9.33 -10.88
CA VAL A 119 2.45 -10.70 -11.31
C VAL A 119 1.70 -11.03 -12.59
N LEU A 120 0.40 -10.69 -12.68
CA LEU A 120 -0.40 -10.93 -13.89
C LEU A 120 0.13 -10.14 -15.09
N GLY A 121 0.47 -8.87 -14.91
CA GLY A 121 1.09 -8.08 -15.97
C GLY A 121 2.39 -8.71 -16.46
N SER A 122 3.22 -9.20 -15.54
CA SER A 122 4.45 -9.92 -15.89
C SER A 122 4.18 -11.19 -16.71
N PHE A 123 3.15 -11.96 -16.37
CA PHE A 123 2.76 -13.16 -17.14
C PHE A 123 2.12 -12.85 -18.50
N ILE A 124 1.37 -11.75 -18.61
CA ILE A 124 0.67 -11.41 -19.86
C ILE A 124 1.66 -10.94 -20.93
N TYR A 125 2.68 -10.16 -20.54
CA TYR A 125 3.56 -9.48 -21.49
C TYR A 125 4.95 -10.10 -21.64
N PHE A 126 5.37 -11.01 -20.76
CA PHE A 126 6.70 -11.61 -20.78
C PHE A 126 6.64 -13.14 -20.83
N ASN A 127 7.77 -13.78 -21.15
CA ASN A 127 7.84 -15.24 -21.22
C ASN A 127 7.62 -15.87 -19.83
N ASN A 128 6.58 -16.72 -19.72
CA ASN A 128 6.20 -17.41 -18.49
C ASN A 128 7.36 -18.13 -17.79
N ASN A 129 8.26 -18.76 -18.53
CA ASN A 129 9.39 -19.49 -17.93
C ASN A 129 10.32 -18.52 -17.18
N LEU A 130 10.61 -17.36 -17.76
CA LEU A 130 11.43 -16.33 -17.12
C LEU A 130 10.73 -15.73 -15.89
N VAL A 131 9.41 -15.59 -15.93
CA VAL A 131 8.60 -15.11 -14.79
C VAL A 131 8.66 -16.11 -13.64
N PHE A 132 8.64 -17.42 -13.91
CA PHE A 132 8.83 -18.44 -12.87
C PHE A 132 10.26 -18.42 -12.32
N ASP A 133 11.27 -18.37 -13.19
CA ASP A 133 12.68 -18.44 -12.81
C ASP A 133 13.15 -17.19 -12.02
N SER A 134 12.49 -16.04 -12.19
CA SER A 134 12.83 -14.80 -11.49
C SER A 134 12.34 -14.74 -10.03
N ASN A 135 11.54 -15.71 -9.59
CA ASN A 135 10.87 -15.72 -8.27
C ASN A 135 9.98 -14.50 -7.99
N ILE A 136 9.56 -13.75 -9.02
CA ILE A 136 8.78 -12.51 -8.84
C ILE A 136 7.45 -12.75 -8.10
N ILE A 137 6.87 -13.94 -8.21
CA ILE A 137 5.65 -14.33 -7.48
C ILE A 137 5.93 -14.30 -5.97
N TYR A 138 7.01 -14.97 -5.55
CA TYR A 138 7.41 -15.05 -4.15
C TYR A 138 7.79 -13.67 -3.61
N TYR A 139 8.58 -12.90 -4.38
CA TYR A 139 8.99 -11.55 -3.97
C TYR A 139 7.79 -10.60 -3.86
N SER A 140 6.84 -10.67 -4.79
CA SER A 140 5.61 -9.87 -4.75
C SER A 140 4.72 -10.22 -3.57
N PHE A 141 4.72 -11.49 -3.13
CA PHE A 141 4.00 -11.93 -1.94
C PHE A 141 4.63 -11.38 -0.65
N ILE A 142 5.95 -11.52 -0.48
CA ILE A 142 6.69 -10.95 0.66
C ILE A 142 6.45 -9.43 0.74
N HIS A 143 6.58 -8.75 -0.39
CA HIS A 143 6.39 -7.31 -0.49
C HIS A 143 4.96 -6.88 -0.15
N SER A 144 3.95 -7.69 -0.52
CA SER A 144 2.54 -7.40 -0.20
C SER A 144 2.30 -7.24 1.31
N PHE A 145 3.05 -7.96 2.15
CA PHE A 145 2.91 -7.83 3.60
C PHE A 145 3.45 -6.50 4.13
N VAL A 146 4.59 -6.01 3.61
CA VAL A 146 5.08 -4.66 3.96
C VAL A 146 4.08 -3.62 3.50
N LEU A 147 3.58 -3.76 2.28
CA LEU A 147 2.64 -2.82 1.69
C LEU A 147 1.33 -2.77 2.50
N MET A 148 0.84 -3.92 2.96
CA MET A 148 -0.30 -3.99 3.87
C MET A 148 -0.04 -3.22 5.17
N LEU A 149 1.09 -3.43 5.84
CA LEU A 149 1.43 -2.73 7.09
C LEU A 149 1.58 -1.22 6.89
N PHE A 150 2.17 -0.79 5.78
CA PHE A 150 2.29 0.61 5.43
C PHE A 150 0.91 1.28 5.24
N TYR A 151 0.01 0.65 4.49
CA TYR A 151 -1.35 1.17 4.33
C TYR A 151 -2.18 1.09 5.61
N MET A 152 -1.90 0.14 6.51
CA MET A 152 -2.53 0.16 7.84
C MET A 152 -2.14 1.41 8.63
N GLN A 153 -0.88 1.84 8.55
CA GLN A 153 -0.43 3.09 9.18
C GLN A 153 -1.15 4.30 8.59
N ILE A 154 -1.27 4.36 7.25
CA ILE A 154 -2.02 5.44 6.58
C ILE A 154 -3.48 5.45 7.05
N GLY A 155 -4.14 4.30 7.11
CA GLY A 155 -5.52 4.20 7.57
C GLY A 155 -5.70 4.61 9.04
N LEU A 156 -4.73 4.31 9.90
CA LEU A 156 -4.72 4.75 11.29
C LEU A 156 -4.50 6.27 11.40
N ILE A 157 -3.61 6.85 10.60
CA ILE A 157 -3.43 8.31 10.51
C ILE A 157 -4.73 8.97 10.04
N PHE A 158 -5.40 8.40 9.04
CA PHE A 158 -6.72 8.87 8.59
C PHE A 158 -7.75 8.85 9.71
N SER A 159 -7.87 7.74 10.46
CA SER A 159 -8.78 7.65 11.61
C SER A 159 -8.43 8.69 12.69
N LEU A 160 -7.16 8.89 13.03
CA LEU A 160 -6.72 9.91 13.99
C LEU A 160 -7.14 11.33 13.57
N ILE A 161 -6.93 11.70 12.31
CA ILE A 161 -7.31 13.03 11.81
C ILE A 161 -8.84 13.15 11.76
N LYS A 162 -9.56 12.10 11.36
CA LYS A 162 -11.04 12.05 11.39
C LYS A 162 -11.56 12.28 12.81
N ILE A 163 -10.93 11.65 13.81
CA ILE A 163 -11.26 11.83 15.23
C ILE A 163 -11.03 13.28 15.64
N VAL A 164 -9.94 13.94 15.24
CA VAL A 164 -9.69 15.34 15.66
C VAL A 164 -10.56 16.35 14.92
N SER A 165 -10.77 16.15 13.63
CA SER A 165 -11.42 17.14 12.74
C SER A 165 -12.93 17.00 12.60
N PHE A 166 -13.51 15.87 13.01
CA PHE A 166 -14.93 15.53 12.80
C PHE A 166 -15.39 15.56 11.33
N SER A 167 -14.46 15.51 10.38
CA SER A 167 -14.76 15.62 8.95
C SER A 167 -13.97 14.61 8.13
N ASN A 168 -14.68 13.76 7.39
CA ASN A 168 -14.08 12.80 6.48
C ASN A 168 -13.26 13.47 5.37
N SER A 169 -13.69 14.65 4.91
CA SER A 169 -13.00 15.41 3.87
C SER A 169 -11.68 15.99 4.38
N ILE A 170 -11.69 16.57 5.60
CA ILE A 170 -10.46 17.08 6.24
C ILE A 170 -9.51 15.92 6.54
N ALA A 171 -10.02 14.78 6.99
CA ALA A 171 -9.21 13.58 7.20
C ALA A 171 -8.53 13.10 5.91
N MET A 172 -9.24 13.05 4.78
CA MET A 172 -8.63 12.66 3.50
C MET A 172 -7.51 13.62 3.09
N ILE A 173 -7.81 14.93 3.04
CA ILE A 173 -6.84 15.94 2.62
C ILE A 173 -5.65 15.97 3.58
N GLY A 174 -5.90 15.89 4.89
CA GLY A 174 -4.87 15.83 5.91
C GLY A 174 -3.97 14.62 5.77
N THR A 175 -4.52 13.42 5.55
CA THR A 175 -3.71 12.22 5.32
C THR A 175 -2.90 12.32 4.03
N LEU A 176 -3.49 12.83 2.94
CA LEU A 176 -2.77 13.08 1.68
C LEU A 176 -1.57 14.02 1.90
N LEU A 177 -1.77 15.13 2.59
CA LEU A 177 -0.72 16.11 2.87
C LEU A 177 0.38 15.54 3.79
N ILE A 178 0.02 14.76 4.81
CA ILE A 178 1.00 14.15 5.71
C ILE A 178 1.85 13.11 4.96
N VAL A 179 1.24 12.24 4.15
CA VAL A 179 1.99 11.20 3.44
C VAL A 179 2.82 11.79 2.30
N ALA A 180 2.26 12.74 1.53
CA ALA A 180 3.03 13.44 0.50
C ALA A 180 4.16 14.28 1.13
N GLY A 181 3.87 14.98 2.23
CA GLY A 181 4.85 15.75 2.98
C GLY A 181 5.98 14.89 3.51
N THR A 182 5.67 13.75 4.14
CA THR A 182 6.70 12.80 4.62
C THR A 182 7.55 12.26 3.47
N PHE A 183 6.96 11.97 2.31
CA PHE A 183 7.70 11.56 1.11
C PHE A 183 8.70 12.62 0.63
N PHE A 184 8.27 13.89 0.50
CA PHE A 184 9.17 14.96 0.06
C PHE A 184 10.24 15.28 1.11
N ILE A 185 9.88 15.28 2.40
CA ILE A 185 10.83 15.50 3.50
C ILE A 185 11.87 14.38 3.53
N SER A 186 11.46 13.11 3.43
CA SER A 186 12.40 11.98 3.43
C SER A 186 13.30 12.01 2.20
N LYS A 187 12.78 12.44 1.04
CA LYS A 187 13.55 12.47 -0.21
C LYS A 187 14.55 13.63 -0.27
N ILE A 188 14.19 14.81 0.23
CA ILE A 188 14.96 16.05 0.05
C ILE A 188 15.78 16.41 1.30
N LEU A 189 15.15 16.36 2.47
CA LEU A 189 15.72 16.92 3.70
C LEU A 189 16.42 15.86 4.57
N LEU A 190 15.86 14.65 4.63
CA LEU A 190 16.30 13.60 5.56
C LEU A 190 16.49 12.24 4.86
N PRO A 191 17.35 12.13 3.83
CA PRO A 191 17.50 10.90 3.04
C PRO A 191 18.07 9.71 3.83
N SER A 192 18.80 9.98 4.92
CA SER A 192 19.42 8.96 5.77
C SER A 192 18.59 8.58 6.99
N VAL A 193 17.50 9.32 7.28
CA VAL A 193 16.64 9.03 8.43
C VAL A 193 15.63 7.97 8.06
N TRP A 194 15.49 6.97 8.92
CA TRP A 194 14.50 5.94 8.70
C TRP A 194 13.08 6.50 8.73
N THR A 195 12.30 6.16 7.71
CA THR A 195 10.86 6.38 7.66
C THR A 195 10.17 5.10 7.18
N PRO A 196 8.88 4.90 7.48
CA PRO A 196 8.13 3.75 6.99
C PRO A 196 8.15 3.61 5.45
N LEU A 197 8.38 4.72 4.72
CA LEU A 197 8.50 4.76 3.27
C LEU A 197 9.75 4.03 2.75
N LEU A 198 10.87 4.10 3.47
CA LEU A 198 12.13 3.48 3.02
C LEU A 198 12.08 1.95 3.05
N ASP A 199 11.20 1.38 3.86
CA ASP A 199 11.00 -0.08 3.91
C ASP A 199 10.19 -0.60 2.72
N LEU A 200 9.50 0.27 1.97
CA LEU A 200 8.78 -0.09 0.73
C LEU A 200 9.73 -0.44 -0.42
N ASP A 201 11.03 -0.16 -0.27
CA ASP A 201 12.07 -0.56 -1.20
C ASP A 201 12.40 -2.08 -1.15
N LEU A 202 11.70 -2.84 -0.29
CA LEU A 202 11.95 -4.26 -0.10
C LEU A 202 11.89 -5.06 -1.41
N LEU A 203 10.92 -4.78 -2.29
CA LEU A 203 10.82 -5.50 -3.57
C LEU A 203 12.08 -5.35 -4.42
N MET A 204 12.67 -4.15 -4.44
CA MET A 204 13.91 -3.88 -5.18
C MET A 204 15.06 -4.69 -4.58
N LYS A 205 15.23 -4.65 -3.26
CA LYS A 205 16.26 -5.43 -2.54
C LYS A 205 16.13 -6.94 -2.77
N LEU A 206 14.89 -7.44 -2.89
CA LEU A 206 14.61 -8.84 -3.20
C LEU A 206 15.05 -9.20 -4.63
N ILE A 207 14.72 -8.36 -5.62
CA ILE A 207 15.11 -8.58 -7.03
C ILE A 207 16.64 -8.54 -7.19
N GLU A 208 17.32 -7.59 -6.53
CA GLU A 208 18.78 -7.49 -6.56
C GLU A 208 19.50 -8.54 -5.72
N LYS A 209 18.76 -9.41 -5.00
CA LYS A 209 19.29 -10.38 -4.04
C LYS A 209 20.13 -9.76 -2.92
N GLN A 210 19.91 -8.48 -2.62
CA GLN A 210 20.57 -7.73 -1.55
C GLN A 210 19.75 -7.82 -0.24
N TYR A 211 19.43 -9.04 0.19
CA TYR A 211 18.63 -9.24 1.39
C TYR A 211 19.15 -10.38 2.26
N THR A 212 18.96 -10.24 3.55
CA THR A 212 19.13 -11.31 4.52
C THR A 212 17.79 -11.56 5.21
N ILE A 213 17.55 -12.78 5.68
CA ILE A 213 16.31 -13.10 6.41
C ILE A 213 16.17 -12.17 7.64
N GLN A 214 17.30 -11.82 8.26
CA GLN A 214 17.36 -10.87 9.37
C GLN A 214 16.93 -9.46 8.94
N SER A 215 17.38 -8.95 7.77
CA SER A 215 17.00 -7.62 7.31
C SER A 215 15.50 -7.53 7.00
N ILE A 216 14.92 -8.56 6.39
CA ILE A 216 13.48 -8.65 6.11
C ILE A 216 12.68 -8.69 7.42
N SER A 217 13.10 -9.53 8.37
CA SER A 217 12.46 -9.64 9.68
C SER A 217 12.48 -8.31 10.43
N TRP A 218 13.59 -7.57 10.34
CA TRP A 218 13.73 -6.26 10.95
C TRP A 218 12.80 -5.21 10.32
N ILE A 219 12.64 -5.24 8.99
CA ILE A 219 11.66 -4.39 8.28
C ILE A 219 10.25 -4.64 8.82
N TYR A 220 9.82 -5.90 8.90
CA TYR A 220 8.50 -6.24 9.41
C TYR A 220 8.31 -5.83 10.87
N LEU A 221 9.32 -6.05 11.72
CA LEU A 221 9.26 -5.65 13.12
C LEU A 221 8.98 -4.14 13.25
N LYS A 222 9.76 -3.30 12.56
CA LYS A 222 9.60 -1.84 12.60
C LYS A 222 8.20 -1.41 12.15
N GLN A 223 7.71 -1.96 11.05
CA GLN A 223 6.38 -1.65 10.51
C GLN A 223 5.26 -2.09 11.46
N CYS A 224 5.37 -3.28 12.05
CA CYS A 224 4.43 -3.78 13.06
C CYS A 224 4.42 -2.89 14.31
N VAL A 225 5.59 -2.46 14.79
CA VAL A 225 5.69 -1.53 15.93
C VAL A 225 5.00 -0.20 15.62
N CYS A 226 5.21 0.36 14.43
CA CYS A 226 4.50 1.59 14.02
C CYS A 226 2.98 1.42 14.00
N VAL A 227 2.47 0.32 13.44
CA VAL A 227 1.04 0.00 13.46
C VAL A 227 0.53 -0.12 14.90
N ALA A 228 1.25 -0.82 15.77
CA ALA A 228 0.87 -1.01 17.17
C ALA A 228 0.82 0.32 17.94
N VAL A 229 1.84 1.17 17.78
CA VAL A 229 1.89 2.49 18.41
C VAL A 229 0.74 3.38 17.93
N LEU A 230 0.52 3.47 16.62
CA LEU A 230 -0.59 4.25 16.05
C LEU A 230 -1.95 3.72 16.52
N TYR A 231 -2.11 2.39 16.59
CA TYR A 231 -3.31 1.76 17.09
C TYR A 231 -3.59 2.14 18.55
N LEU A 232 -2.56 2.08 19.42
CA LEU A 232 -2.68 2.46 20.83
C LEU A 232 -3.03 3.95 20.99
N ILE A 233 -2.39 4.83 20.22
CA ILE A 233 -2.70 6.27 20.22
C ILE A 233 -4.17 6.49 19.84
N GLY A 234 -4.64 5.87 18.77
CA GLY A 234 -6.04 6.01 18.34
C GLY A 234 -7.03 5.45 19.35
N SER A 235 -6.72 4.31 20.00
CA SER A 235 -7.56 3.76 21.06
C SER A 235 -7.68 4.70 22.26
N LEU A 236 -6.59 5.37 22.65
CA LEU A 236 -6.59 6.35 23.73
C LEU A 236 -7.37 7.62 23.33
N SER A 237 -7.19 8.12 22.11
CA SER A 237 -7.93 9.28 21.60
C SER A 237 -9.44 9.01 21.54
N TYR A 238 -9.87 7.80 21.16
CA TYR A 238 -11.28 7.44 21.06
C TYR A 238 -11.96 7.29 22.43
N SER A 239 -11.23 6.82 23.45
CA SER A 239 -11.78 6.66 24.81
C SER A 239 -12.04 7.99 25.52
N ARG A 240 -11.17 8.99 25.29
CA ARG A 240 -11.22 10.31 25.94
C ARG A 240 -12.14 11.33 25.25
N LYS A 241 -12.67 11.01 24.06
CA LYS A 241 -13.45 11.97 23.27
C LYS A 241 -14.90 12.02 23.71
N ASP A 242 -15.38 13.21 24.03
CA ASP A 242 -16.80 13.48 24.27
C ASP A 242 -17.50 13.73 22.93
N TYR A 243 -18.50 12.90 22.64
CA TYR A 243 -19.42 13.10 21.53
C TYR A 243 -20.69 13.73 22.15
N LEU A 244 -20.86 15.04 21.96
CA LEU A 244 -22.07 15.79 22.31
C LEU A 244 -23.10 15.67 21.18
#